data_AF-A0AAW5L917-F1
#
_entry.id   AF-A0AAW5L917-F1
#
_cell.length_a   1.000
_cell.length_b   1.000
_cell.length_c   1.000
_cell.angle_alpha   90.00
_cell.angle_beta   90.00
_cell.angle_gamma   90.00
#
_symmetry.space_group_name_H-M   'P 1'
#
loop_
_entity.id
_entity.type
_entity.pdbx_description
1 polymer ?
#
loop_
_entity_poly.entity_id
_entity_poly.type
_entity_poly.pdbx_seq_one_letter_code
_entity_poly.pdbx_strand_id
1 'polypeptide(L)' 'NDFDLDVIIFLVGSNGKVSGAEDFVFYNNPKGANGAVDHLGDNRTGEGEGDDVSIKVDFKNVPAHIERFCFTITIYDGEG' A
#
# COMPACT_ATOMS: atom_id res chain seq x y z
N ASN A 1 -11.65 -16.31 -14.38
CA ASN A 1 -11.22 -16.52 -12.99
C ASN A 1 -10.29 -15.38 -12.73
N ASP A 2 -10.89 -14.26 -12.39
CA ASP A 2 -10.18 -13.02 -12.21
C ASP A 2 -9.92 -12.93 -10.73
N PHE A 3 -8.64 -12.85 -10.38
CA PHE A 3 -8.19 -12.75 -9.00
C PHE A 3 -8.03 -11.27 -8.70
N ASP A 4 -8.76 -10.77 -7.71
CA ASP A 4 -8.55 -9.43 -7.19
C ASP A 4 -7.33 -9.45 -6.26
N LEU A 5 -6.40 -8.52 -6.44
CA LEU A 5 -5.14 -8.44 -5.70
C LEU A 5 -5.12 -7.16 -4.88
N ASP A 6 -5.21 -7.31 -3.57
CA ASP A 6 -5.05 -6.20 -2.63
C ASP A 6 -3.57 -6.03 -2.27
N VAL A 7 -3.07 -4.79 -2.34
CA VAL A 7 -1.74 -4.42 -1.82
C VAL A 7 -1.87 -3.55 -0.59
N ILE A 8 -1.14 -3.93 0.45
CA ILE A 8 -1.08 -3.25 1.72
C ILE A 8 0.38 -2.91 2.02
N ILE A 9 0.62 -1.68 2.48
CA ILE A 9 1.94 -1.18 2.85
C ILE A 9 1.93 -0.81 4.32
N PHE A 10 2.84 -1.42 5.08
CA PHE A 10 3.15 -1.03 6.44
C PHE A 10 4.42 -0.19 6.45
N LEU A 11 4.31 1.05 6.89
CA LEU A 11 5.42 1.97 7.08
C LEU A 11 5.88 1.80 8.54
N VAL A 12 7.00 1.11 8.74
CA VAL A 12 7.41 0.70 10.09
C VAL A 12 8.63 1.45 10.55
N GLY A 13 8.59 1.87 11.82
CA GLY A 13 9.72 2.49 12.48
C GLY A 13 10.72 1.48 13.05
N SER A 14 11.67 1.97 13.83
CA SER A 14 12.77 1.19 14.41
C SER A 14 12.31 0.04 15.33
N ASN A 15 11.14 0.18 15.96
CA ASN A 15 10.53 -0.87 16.77
C ASN A 15 9.87 -1.98 15.95
N GLY A 16 9.90 -1.90 14.61
CA GLY A 16 9.29 -2.86 13.70
C GLY A 16 7.76 -2.82 13.67
N LYS A 17 7.15 -1.71 14.10
CA LYS A 17 5.70 -1.50 14.12
C LYS A 17 5.33 -0.23 13.37
N VAL A 18 4.08 -0.17 12.91
CA VAL A 18 3.45 1.08 12.48
C VAL A 18 3.21 1.98 13.69
N SER A 19 3.34 3.30 13.52
CA SER A 19 3.14 4.26 14.61
C SER A 19 1.68 4.65 14.79
N GLY A 20 0.90 4.58 13.71
CA GLY A 20 -0.51 4.96 13.66
C GLY A 20 -1.19 4.53 12.37
N ALA A 21 -2.42 4.99 12.16
CA ALA A 21 -3.20 4.66 10.95
C ALA A 21 -2.60 5.30 9.68
N GLU A 22 -1.92 6.44 9.82
CA GLU A 22 -1.20 7.16 8.78
C GLU A 22 0.00 6.37 8.19
N ASP A 23 0.45 5.35 8.90
CA ASP A 23 1.55 4.47 8.52
C ASP A 23 1.05 3.15 7.87
N PHE A 24 -0.27 3.05 7.66
CA PHE A 24 -0.93 1.88 7.11
C PHE A 24 -1.65 2.25 5.81
N VAL A 25 -1.04 1.94 4.67
CA VAL A 25 -1.48 2.39 3.35
C VAL A 25 -2.10 1.23 2.56
N PHE A 26 -3.31 1.44 2.04
CA PHE A 26 -4.09 0.48 1.27
C PHE A 26 -5.21 1.22 0.50
N TYR A 27 -6.03 0.53 -0.31
CA TYR A 27 -7.02 1.20 -1.17
C TYR A 27 -7.96 2.18 -0.44
N ASN A 28 -8.37 1.90 0.80
CA ASN A 28 -9.26 2.77 1.59
C ASN A 28 -8.51 3.81 2.46
N ASN A 29 -7.19 3.67 2.58
CA ASN A 29 -6.32 4.69 3.14
C ASN A 29 -5.13 4.91 2.19
N PRO A 30 -5.35 5.59 1.05
CA PRO A 30 -4.41 5.54 -0.06
C PRO A 30 -3.18 6.41 0.15
N LYS A 31 -3.06 7.14 1.27
CA LYS A 31 -1.93 8.01 1.54
C LYS A 31 -1.31 7.69 2.90
N GLY A 32 0.02 7.69 2.95
CA GLY A 32 0.75 7.53 4.20
C GLY A 32 2.05 8.30 4.26
N ALA A 33 2.73 8.23 5.41
CA ALA A 33 3.98 8.95 5.66
C ALA A 33 3.86 10.45 5.32
N ASN A 34 2.81 11.11 5.84
CA ASN A 34 2.52 12.52 5.57
C ASN A 34 2.40 12.87 4.07
N GLY A 35 1.91 11.92 3.25
CA GLY A 35 1.74 12.11 1.80
C GLY A 35 2.96 11.78 0.96
N ALA A 36 4.02 11.22 1.57
CA ALA A 36 5.17 10.69 0.84
C ALA A 36 4.85 9.36 0.12
N VAL A 37 3.78 8.67 0.51
CA VAL A 37 3.35 7.41 -0.12
C VAL A 37 1.92 7.59 -0.63
N ASP A 38 1.70 7.30 -1.91
CA ASP A 38 0.39 7.29 -2.55
C ASP A 38 0.14 5.90 -3.17
N HIS A 39 -0.97 5.27 -2.79
CA HIS A 39 -1.59 4.14 -3.47
C HIS A 39 -2.45 4.67 -4.62
N LEU A 40 -2.01 4.44 -5.86
CA LEU A 40 -2.50 5.14 -7.05
C LEU A 40 -3.74 4.51 -7.70
N GLY A 41 -4.16 3.34 -7.23
CA GLY A 41 -5.33 2.67 -7.76
C GLY A 41 -5.26 1.18 -7.54
N ASP A 42 -6.42 0.56 -7.65
CA ASP A 42 -6.64 -0.86 -7.52
C ASP A 42 -7.55 -1.29 -8.67
N ASN A 43 -7.01 -2.10 -9.58
CA ASN A 43 -7.72 -2.71 -10.70
C ASN A 43 -8.28 -4.08 -10.28
N ARG A 44 -9.45 -4.04 -9.66
CA ARG A 44 -10.10 -5.21 -9.04
C ARG A 44 -10.52 -6.31 -9.98
N THR A 45 -10.53 -6.04 -11.28
CA THR A 45 -10.95 -7.01 -12.30
C THR A 45 -9.77 -7.74 -12.92
N GLY A 46 -8.53 -7.29 -12.70
CA GLY A 46 -7.37 -7.80 -13.44
C GLY A 46 -7.46 -7.56 -14.96
N GLU A 47 -8.44 -6.77 -15.44
CA GLU A 47 -8.63 -6.48 -16.85
C GLU A 47 -7.88 -5.19 -17.24
N GLY A 48 -7.02 -5.26 -18.25
CA GLY A 48 -6.31 -4.11 -18.80
C GLY A 48 -4.85 -4.41 -19.15
N GLU A 49 -4.22 -3.52 -19.91
CA GLU A 49 -2.76 -3.52 -20.06
C GLU A 49 -2.15 -2.60 -18.99
N GLY A 50 -1.36 -3.17 -18.07
CA GLY A 50 -0.69 -2.41 -17.00
C GLY A 50 -0.57 -3.21 -15.69
N ASP A 51 -0.03 -2.58 -14.65
CA ASP A 51 0.00 -3.14 -13.30
C ASP A 51 -1.37 -2.90 -12.62
N ASP A 52 -1.95 -3.93 -12.01
CA ASP A 52 -3.27 -3.83 -11.36
C ASP A 52 -3.26 -2.90 -10.14
N VAL A 53 -2.12 -2.76 -9.47
CA VAL A 53 -1.92 -1.85 -8.35
C VAL A 53 -0.62 -1.09 -8.51
N SER A 54 -0.67 0.23 -8.37
CA SER A 54 0.49 1.11 -8.47
C SER A 54 0.72 1.89 -7.18
N ILE A 55 1.97 1.98 -6.75
CA ILE A 55 2.38 2.71 -5.55
C ILE A 55 3.45 3.73 -5.92
N LYS A 56 3.26 4.98 -5.50
CA LYS A 56 4.24 6.05 -5.65
C LYS A 56 4.83 6.41 -4.29
N VAL A 57 6.16 6.50 -4.25
CA VAL A 57 6.91 6.91 -3.05
C VAL A 57 7.81 8.10 -3.37
N ASP A 58 7.67 9.17 -2.61
CA ASP A 58 8.58 10.31 -2.59
C ASP A 58 9.54 10.19 -1.42
N PHE A 59 10.69 9.53 -1.67
CA PHE A 59 11.73 9.31 -0.66
C PHE A 59 12.27 10.58 -0.01
N LYS A 60 12.14 11.76 -0.64
CA LYS A 60 12.61 13.02 -0.04
C LYS A 60 11.70 13.50 1.09
N ASN A 61 10.44 13.10 1.06
CA ASN A 61 9.41 13.53 2.00
C ASN A 61 9.01 12.45 3.01
N VAL A 62 9.63 11.26 2.94
CA VAL A 62 9.41 10.19 3.93
C VAL A 62 9.87 10.68 5.30
N PRO A 63 9.00 10.66 6.34
CA PRO A 63 9.37 11.04 7.69
C PRO A 63 10.52 10.18 8.23
N ALA A 64 11.46 10.81 8.94
CA ALA A 64 12.65 10.14 9.45
C ALA A 64 12.40 8.99 10.43
N HIS A 65 11.19 8.88 10.99
CA HIS A 65 10.83 7.80 11.90
C HIS A 65 10.47 6.50 11.16
N ILE A 66 10.25 6.54 9.84
CA ILE A 66 10.01 5.36 9.01
C ILE A 66 11.34 4.81 8.53
N GLU A 67 11.63 3.56 8.89
CA GLU A 67 12.89 2.90 8.51
C GLU A 67 12.69 1.83 7.46
N ARG A 68 11.49 1.24 7.37
CA ARG A 68 11.20 0.15 6.43
C ARG A 68 9.79 0.25 5.86
N PHE A 69 9.68 -0.20 4.62
CA PHE A 69 8.43 -0.42 3.91
C PHE A 69 8.20 -1.92 3.83
N CYS A 70 7.12 -2.41 4.41
CA CYS A 70 6.72 -3.82 4.32
C CYS A 70 5.50 -3.92 3.42
N PHE A 71 5.67 -4.52 2.25
CA PHE A 71 4.59 -4.75 1.28
C PHE A 71 3.99 -6.13 1.52
N THR A 72 2.67 -6.19 1.61
CA THR A 72 1.89 -7.43 1.67
C THR A 72 0.93 -7.43 0.49
N ILE A 73 0.92 -8.53 -0.25
CA ILE A 73 0.00 -8.75 -1.36
C ILE A 73 -0.93 -9.88 -0.92
N THR A 74 -2.23 -9.64 -0.98
CA THR A 74 -3.26 -10.62 -0.66
C THR A 74 -4.11 -10.87 -1.88
N ILE A 75 -4.45 -12.14 -2.12
CA ILE A 75 -5.48 -12.50 -3.08
C ILE A 75 -6.82 -12.31 -2.38
N TYR A 76 -7.64 -11.38 -2.87
CA TYR A 76 -9.01 -11.24 -2.44
C TYR A 76 -9.85 -12.29 -3.16
N ASP A 77 -9.96 -13.46 -2.53
CA ASP A 77 -10.90 -14.50 -2.96
C ASP A 77 -12.26 -14.17 -2.32
N GLY A 78 -13.05 -13.35 -3.02
CA GLY A 78 -14.42 -13.06 -2.64
C GLY A 78 -15.31 -14.29 -2.82
N GLU A 79 -15.17 -15.30 -1.96
CA GLU A 79 -16.17 -16.36 -1.84
C GLU A 79 -17.41 -15.79 -1.11
N GLY A 80 -18.43 -15.42 -1.90
CA GLY A 80 -19.77 -15.05 -1.40
C GLY A 80 -20.67 -14.38 -2.42
#